data_AF-A0A0K8SLD7-F1
#
_entry.id   AF-A0A0K8SLD7-F1
#
_cell.length_a   1.000
_cell.length_b   1.000
_cell.length_c   1.000
_cell.angle_alpha   90.00
_cell.angle_beta   90.00
_cell.angle_gamma   90.00
#
_symmetry.space_group_name_H-M   'P 1'
#
loop_
_entity.id
_entity.type
_entity.pdbx_description
1 polymer ?
#
loop_
_entity_poly.entity_id
_entity_poly.type
_entity_poly.pdbx_seq_one_letter_code
_entity_poly.pdbx_strand_id
1 'polypeptide(L)'
;MKKSSLGRRNSNRPSTAIGRPSADVSSVRKSGIPVARSKSTERPSTMGNVSRMNRAGSSSNLHFLDMMTPAKTPLSSRLQPGQGTERPSRATGTSSIGTSSYGGGKTKRDNRPLQEKEWQAQAYLFIENMINLDPNGPNVLGPGLKPLSLNKFVDACDLLLKILDRSVEINKANYIKELPFLLGKKMLYKGKMEKSWMIAVNTQHAIPYALGLLHFLAQCANILINVDIGSLMFPCQFDNNQPVSDMNFQLLIPYYQHSYELRRTTPNYQDYQEELDQQVMRQHYEQDNALSRREAIAEEMENFQERLQKMEHEYELAQAEYEALEREYKSSSETIINKEDELVNCRITMSRCTSEASDTGRLINSIENELELLKEEHEKLLKKASEQTISHRDIEKVKKRRESVDREIISSQKYIQSYQDMIYTEDLEIIKFKAEIEELTRENNLRVMKYVPIEQEFEKIILPTKIEELDLSVSELQKEKIEKLKMDFSARAEKFVSEKSVAKHEREQTKKTLTELEASCGSQREKIESLRTEFDSIQDHLKKEQVFFEAELEKINSNIAALEKRNCDLQIEYDSKMELVIKRRKENEECEKIYEDSVKKLKEIVISGMQELKEIKKSTVKGEIRNQL
;
A
#
# COMPACT_ATOMS: atom_id res chain seq x y z
N MET A 1 60.94 37.79 -13.37
CA MET A 1 61.81 38.81 -14.02
C MET A 1 60.99 40.09 -14.13
N LYS A 2 61.18 41.06 -13.23
CA LYS A 2 62.09 42.23 -13.30
C LYS A 2 61.84 43.15 -14.51
N LYS A 3 61.57 44.42 -14.14
CA LYS A 3 61.86 45.70 -14.85
C LYS A 3 60.87 46.06 -15.95
N SER A 4 60.48 47.31 -16.21
CA SER A 4 60.89 48.67 -15.79
C SER A 4 60.00 49.62 -16.61
N SER A 5 59.35 50.64 -16.05
CA SER A 5 59.84 52.02 -15.84
C SER A 5 59.38 53.04 -16.89
N LEU A 6 59.12 54.26 -16.40
CA LEU A 6 59.15 55.57 -17.07
C LEU A 6 57.97 55.89 -18.01
N GLY A 7 57.25 57.00 -17.91
CA GLY A 7 57.34 58.17 -17.03
C GLY A 7 56.77 59.43 -17.72
N ARG A 8 56.40 60.43 -16.90
CA ARG A 8 56.28 61.89 -17.19
C ARG A 8 55.04 62.35 -18.01
N ARG A 9 54.40 63.50 -17.75
CA ARG A 9 54.68 64.67 -16.86
C ARG A 9 53.45 65.63 -16.83
N ASN A 10 53.25 66.28 -15.67
CA ASN A 10 52.98 67.71 -15.37
C ASN A 10 51.86 68.50 -16.10
N SER A 11 51.19 69.53 -15.54
CA SER A 11 51.41 70.46 -14.41
C SER A 11 50.04 71.12 -14.04
N ASN A 12 49.77 71.74 -12.89
CA ASN A 12 50.26 73.06 -12.44
C ASN A 12 49.76 73.34 -11.00
N ARG A 13 50.68 73.80 -10.14
CA ARG A 13 50.40 74.51 -8.88
C ARG A 13 51.58 75.47 -8.64
N PRO A 14 51.29 76.72 -8.24
CA PRO A 14 52.14 77.46 -7.29
C PRO A 14 51.25 78.19 -6.25
N SER A 15 51.68 78.75 -5.12
CA SER A 15 52.91 78.76 -4.32
C SER A 15 52.64 79.67 -3.10
N THR A 16 53.13 79.30 -1.91
CA THR A 16 53.72 80.13 -0.82
C THR A 16 52.90 81.30 -0.19
N ALA A 17 53.02 81.71 1.09
CA ALA A 17 54.22 81.83 1.91
C ALA A 17 53.90 82.33 3.36
N ILE A 18 54.81 82.07 4.32
CA ILE A 18 55.31 82.97 5.41
C ILE A 18 54.31 83.34 6.53
N GLY A 19 54.61 83.35 7.84
CA GLY A 19 55.83 83.14 8.63
C GLY A 19 55.51 83.33 10.13
N ARG A 20 56.31 82.75 11.01
CA ARG A 20 56.33 82.97 12.47
C ARG A 20 57.75 83.37 12.89
N PRO A 21 57.90 84.26 13.88
CA PRO A 21 59.05 84.21 14.77
C PRO A 21 58.68 84.11 16.26
N SER A 22 59.73 83.81 17.03
CA SER A 22 59.82 83.15 18.33
C SER A 22 59.85 84.06 19.59
N ALA A 23 59.95 83.37 20.74
CA ALA A 23 60.73 83.67 21.97
C ALA A 23 59.89 84.20 23.16
N ASP A 24 60.09 83.83 24.44
CA ASP A 24 61.08 82.97 25.12
C ASP A 24 60.70 82.75 26.63
N VAL A 25 61.51 81.94 27.35
CA VAL A 25 61.73 81.83 28.83
C VAL A 25 60.88 80.81 29.62
N SER A 26 61.36 79.58 29.92
CA SER A 26 62.17 79.07 31.09
C SER A 26 61.41 79.01 32.45
N SER A 27 61.49 78.02 33.37
CA SER A 27 62.50 76.99 33.68
C SER A 27 61.98 75.80 34.54
N VAL A 28 62.50 74.60 34.25
CA VAL A 28 62.99 73.47 35.08
C VAL A 28 62.78 73.45 36.62
N ARG A 29 62.29 72.30 37.17
CA ARG A 29 63.02 71.40 38.12
C ARG A 29 62.36 70.02 38.34
N LYS A 30 63.22 69.01 38.50
CA LYS A 30 63.01 67.56 38.70
C LYS A 30 63.21 67.15 40.17
N SER A 31 62.51 66.10 40.59
CA SER A 31 62.90 65.00 41.53
C SER A 31 61.75 63.97 41.54
N GLY A 32 61.85 62.65 41.70
CA GLY A 32 62.94 61.70 41.93
C GLY A 32 62.59 60.70 43.05
N ILE A 33 62.77 59.38 42.78
CA ILE A 33 62.92 58.18 43.69
C ILE A 33 61.59 57.52 44.22
N PRO A 34 61.55 56.18 44.55
CA PRO A 34 60.82 55.12 43.81
C PRO A 34 60.16 54.05 44.76
N VAL A 35 59.97 52.78 44.30
CA VAL A 35 59.88 51.46 45.02
C VAL A 35 58.76 50.59 44.38
N ALA A 36 58.77 49.26 44.22
CA ALA A 36 59.76 48.19 44.01
C ALA A 36 59.00 46.91 43.59
N ARG A 37 59.73 45.96 43.00
CA ARG A 37 59.35 44.61 42.50
C ARG A 37 58.96 43.61 43.61
N SER A 38 58.18 42.57 43.26
CA SER A 38 58.49 41.14 43.55
C SER A 38 57.48 40.12 42.95
N LYS A 39 57.98 38.90 42.68
CA LYS A 39 57.34 37.67 42.13
C LYS A 39 57.18 36.61 43.26
N SER A 40 56.33 35.58 43.09
CA SER A 40 56.64 34.13 43.30
C SER A 40 55.44 33.25 43.74
N THR A 41 55.18 32.21 42.92
CA THR A 41 54.99 30.75 43.16
C THR A 41 54.89 30.12 44.57
N GLU A 42 53.90 29.21 44.68
CA GLU A 42 53.85 27.82 45.24
C GLU A 42 53.93 27.42 46.75
N ARG A 43 52.88 26.64 47.15
CA ARG A 43 52.86 25.38 47.97
C ARG A 43 53.00 25.48 49.53
N PRO A 44 52.73 24.39 50.33
CA PRO A 44 51.39 24.01 50.82
C PRO A 44 51.36 23.60 52.33
N SER A 45 50.23 23.03 52.77
CA SER A 45 50.11 21.84 53.64
C SER A 45 49.65 21.95 55.12
N THR A 46 48.60 21.16 55.39
CA THR A 46 48.40 20.19 56.51
C THR A 46 47.64 20.53 57.80
N MET A 47 46.77 19.55 58.14
CA MET A 47 46.31 19.01 59.44
C MET A 47 44.99 19.50 60.04
N GLY A 48 44.10 18.53 60.32
CA GLY A 48 43.09 18.64 61.38
C GLY A 48 41.83 17.78 61.21
N ASN A 49 41.86 16.55 61.72
CA ASN A 49 40.78 15.54 61.77
C ASN A 49 39.51 15.96 62.56
N VAL A 50 38.39 15.24 62.36
CA VAL A 50 37.74 14.32 63.36
C VAL A 50 36.21 14.12 63.14
N SER A 51 35.79 12.84 63.15
CA SER A 51 34.46 12.22 63.48
C SER A 51 33.26 12.34 62.53
N ARG A 52 32.78 11.25 61.92
CA ARG A 52 31.89 10.15 62.42
C ARG A 52 30.43 10.58 62.68
N MET A 53 29.50 10.07 61.86
CA MET A 53 28.37 9.25 62.35
C MET A 53 27.59 8.54 61.22
N ASN A 54 27.15 7.33 61.57
CA ASN A 54 26.40 6.35 60.78
C ASN A 54 24.95 6.78 60.50
N ARG A 55 24.38 6.28 59.38
CA ARG A 55 23.08 5.59 59.42
C ARG A 55 22.94 4.63 58.24
N ALA A 56 22.48 3.43 58.58
CA ALA A 56 22.25 2.29 57.71
C ALA A 56 20.78 2.18 57.31
N GLY A 57 20.54 1.38 56.26
CA GLY A 57 19.26 0.78 55.90
C GLY A 57 18.61 1.47 54.70
N SER A 58 18.09 0.78 53.69
CA SER A 58 17.96 -0.65 53.42
C SER A 58 17.41 -0.78 52.00
N SER A 59 17.81 -1.84 51.28
CA SER A 59 17.11 -2.57 50.21
C SER A 59 16.61 -1.79 48.98
N SER A 60 16.74 -2.25 47.74
CA SER A 60 17.30 -3.47 47.17
C SER A 60 17.23 -3.37 45.64
N ASN A 61 18.35 -3.67 44.98
CA ASN A 61 18.56 -4.42 43.73
C ASN A 61 17.59 -4.29 42.56
N LEU A 62 18.16 -3.90 41.40
CA LEU A 62 18.00 -4.62 40.14
C LEU A 62 19.36 -4.71 39.43
N HIS A 63 19.78 -5.94 39.14
CA HIS A 63 20.97 -6.30 38.38
C HIS A 63 20.63 -6.36 36.88
N PHE A 64 21.53 -5.85 36.05
CA PHE A 64 21.68 -6.22 34.65
C PHE A 64 23.15 -6.02 34.28
N LEU A 65 23.84 -7.07 33.82
CA LEU A 65 24.87 -7.05 32.76
C LEU A 65 25.71 -8.34 32.69
N ASP A 66 25.78 -8.85 31.47
CA ASP A 66 26.95 -9.29 30.71
C ASP A 66 27.81 -10.53 31.04
N MET A 67 27.86 -11.36 29.99
CA MET A 67 29.04 -11.83 29.25
C MET A 67 30.02 -12.89 29.80
N MET A 68 30.31 -13.78 28.84
CA MET A 68 31.59 -14.43 28.54
C MET A 68 32.01 -15.69 29.32
N THR A 69 32.04 -16.78 28.56
CA THR A 69 32.79 -18.02 28.77
C THR A 69 34.29 -17.77 29.01
N PRO A 70 35.02 -18.68 29.69
CA PRO A 70 35.74 -19.71 28.92
C PRO A 70 35.82 -21.11 29.55
N ALA A 71 36.19 -22.05 28.68
CA ALA A 71 36.37 -23.48 28.87
C ALA A 71 37.41 -23.90 29.93
N LYS A 72 37.27 -25.14 30.43
CA LYS A 72 38.34 -26.12 30.72
C LYS A 72 37.74 -27.46 31.19
N THR A 73 37.96 -28.52 30.42
CA THR A 73 38.05 -29.93 30.91
C THR A 73 39.46 -30.13 31.52
N PRO A 74 39.74 -31.12 32.41
CA PRO A 74 39.69 -32.56 32.05
C PRO A 74 39.63 -33.64 33.18
N LEU A 75 39.69 -34.91 32.74
CA LEU A 75 40.13 -36.16 33.42
C LEU A 75 39.20 -36.75 34.52
N SER A 76 38.54 -37.92 34.35
CA SER A 76 39.00 -39.32 34.21
C SER A 76 39.25 -40.07 35.54
N SER A 77 38.37 -41.03 35.87
CA SER A 77 38.66 -42.33 36.53
C SER A 77 37.44 -43.25 36.37
N ARG A 78 37.45 -44.29 35.53
CA ARG A 78 38.01 -45.65 35.70
C ARG A 78 37.47 -46.36 36.94
N LEU A 79 36.58 -47.34 36.75
CA LEU A 79 36.58 -48.66 37.40
C LEU A 79 35.67 -49.64 36.61
N GLN A 80 36.21 -50.82 36.32
CA GLN A 80 35.60 -52.08 35.83
C GLN A 80 36.02 -53.17 36.86
N PRO A 81 35.58 -54.45 36.83
CA PRO A 81 34.68 -55.15 35.89
C PRO A 81 33.59 -56.03 36.59
N GLY A 82 32.61 -56.52 35.82
CA GLY A 82 31.70 -57.58 36.27
C GLY A 82 30.76 -58.04 35.16
N GLN A 83 30.69 -59.36 34.92
CA GLN A 83 30.14 -60.02 33.75
C GLN A 83 28.61 -59.88 33.56
N GLY A 84 28.18 -59.87 32.30
CA GLY A 84 26.78 -60.00 31.89
C GLY A 84 26.62 -59.70 30.41
N THR A 85 26.72 -60.72 29.56
CA THR A 85 26.43 -60.60 28.12
C THR A 85 24.92 -60.52 27.90
N GLU A 86 24.39 -59.30 27.91
CA GLU A 86 23.12 -58.98 27.28
C GLU A 86 23.38 -57.88 26.24
N ARG A 87 23.03 -58.17 24.98
CA ARG A 87 23.00 -57.17 23.90
C ARG A 87 21.57 -56.61 23.84
N PRO A 88 21.33 -55.34 24.18
CA PRO A 88 20.09 -54.67 23.85
C PRO A 88 20.24 -53.95 22.51
N SER A 89 19.25 -54.19 21.65
CA SER A 89 18.47 -53.15 20.97
C SER A 89 19.24 -52.13 20.13
N ARG A 90 19.40 -52.45 18.85
CA ARG A 90 19.55 -51.44 17.79
C ARG A 90 18.17 -51.14 17.19
N ALA A 91 17.34 -50.42 17.94
CA ALA A 91 16.10 -49.85 17.46
C ALA A 91 16.26 -48.33 17.44
N THR A 92 16.79 -47.79 16.34
CA THR A 92 16.59 -46.41 15.89
C THR A 92 17.17 -46.32 14.48
N GLY A 93 16.32 -46.62 13.51
CA GLY A 93 16.56 -46.41 12.09
C GLY A 93 15.23 -46.01 11.48
N THR A 94 14.98 -44.72 11.49
CA THR A 94 13.90 -44.02 10.81
C THR A 94 13.64 -44.62 9.44
N SER A 95 12.48 -45.26 9.29
CA SER A 95 11.98 -45.77 8.02
C SER A 95 11.49 -44.62 7.17
N SER A 96 12.39 -44.00 6.40
CA SER A 96 12.01 -43.31 5.18
C SER A 96 11.60 -44.37 4.16
N ILE A 97 10.30 -44.66 4.09
CA ILE A 97 9.70 -45.34 2.94
C ILE A 97 9.65 -44.32 1.81
N GLY A 98 10.84 -44.01 1.28
CA GLY A 98 11.03 -43.32 0.03
C GLY A 98 10.69 -44.28 -1.11
N THR A 99 9.76 -43.87 -1.95
CA THR A 99 9.28 -44.56 -3.16
C THR A 99 10.32 -44.68 -4.29
N SER A 100 11.62 -44.62 -3.98
CA SER A 100 12.71 -44.57 -4.97
C SER A 100 13.56 -45.86 -5.02
N SER A 101 12.91 -47.02 -5.05
CA SER A 101 13.58 -48.29 -5.40
C SER A 101 12.77 -49.11 -6.40
N TYR A 102 12.54 -48.50 -7.56
CA TYR A 102 12.33 -49.22 -8.82
C TYR A 102 13.69 -49.34 -9.52
N GLY A 103 14.42 -50.41 -9.22
CA GLY A 103 15.71 -50.66 -9.85
C GLY A 103 16.67 -51.43 -8.95
N GLY A 104 16.39 -52.71 -8.71
CA GLY A 104 17.27 -53.56 -7.91
C GLY A 104 16.92 -55.03 -8.08
N GLY A 105 17.67 -55.73 -8.93
CA GLY A 105 17.47 -57.12 -9.35
C GLY A 105 17.63 -58.17 -8.25
N LYS A 106 16.59 -58.34 -7.42
CA LYS A 106 16.27 -59.60 -6.75
C LYS A 106 14.78 -59.84 -6.93
N THR A 107 14.40 -60.99 -7.47
CA THR A 107 12.98 -61.39 -7.60
C THR A 107 12.31 -61.26 -6.23
N LYS A 108 11.49 -60.21 -6.03
CA LYS A 108 10.73 -60.00 -4.79
C LYS A 108 9.73 -61.15 -4.71
N ARG A 109 10.07 -62.21 -3.97
CA ARG A 109 9.18 -63.34 -3.72
C ARG A 109 7.95 -62.85 -2.96
N ASP A 110 6.84 -63.55 -3.17
CA ASP A 110 5.63 -63.38 -2.36
C ASP A 110 5.94 -63.75 -0.91
N ASN A 111 5.79 -62.80 0.00
CA ASN A 111 6.10 -62.97 1.42
C ASN A 111 4.89 -63.47 2.23
N ARG A 112 3.72 -63.66 1.60
CA ARG A 112 2.52 -64.14 2.29
C ARG A 112 2.69 -65.60 2.70
N PRO A 113 2.20 -66.01 3.88
CA PRO A 113 2.28 -67.39 4.33
C PRO A 113 1.22 -68.26 3.63
N LEU A 114 1.32 -68.39 2.30
CA LEU A 114 0.29 -69.05 1.47
C LEU A 114 0.04 -70.50 1.88
N GLN A 115 1.01 -71.17 2.51
CA GLN A 115 0.90 -72.57 2.94
C GLN A 115 0.21 -72.74 4.31
N GLU A 116 0.09 -71.68 5.11
CA GLU A 116 -0.54 -71.74 6.43
C GLU A 116 -2.06 -71.85 6.31
N LYS A 117 -2.65 -72.79 7.04
CA LYS A 117 -4.09 -73.08 6.96
C LYS A 117 -4.95 -71.98 7.57
N GLU A 118 -4.47 -71.33 8.62
CA GLU A 118 -5.13 -70.20 9.26
C GLU A 118 -5.22 -69.01 8.30
N TRP A 119 -4.11 -68.67 7.65
CA TRP A 119 -4.09 -67.62 6.61
C TRP A 119 -5.04 -67.97 5.45
N GLN A 120 -5.02 -69.21 4.97
CA GLN A 120 -5.96 -69.65 3.92
C GLN A 120 -7.42 -69.48 4.35
N ALA A 121 -7.79 -69.87 5.58
CA ALA A 121 -9.15 -69.73 6.08
C ALA A 121 -9.61 -68.26 6.14
N GLN A 122 -8.74 -67.36 6.61
CA GLN A 122 -9.01 -65.92 6.62
C GLN A 122 -9.14 -65.36 5.19
N ALA A 123 -8.27 -65.79 4.27
CA ALA A 123 -8.32 -65.35 2.89
C ALA A 123 -9.63 -65.77 2.21
N TYR A 124 -10.12 -66.98 2.44
CA TYR A 124 -11.43 -67.43 1.93
C TYR A 124 -12.57 -66.51 2.41
N LEU A 125 -12.66 -66.26 3.72
CA LEU A 125 -13.70 -65.40 4.28
C LEU A 125 -13.63 -63.98 3.71
N PHE A 126 -12.42 -63.42 3.59
CA PHE A 126 -12.22 -62.09 3.02
C PHE A 126 -12.67 -62.01 1.57
N ILE A 127 -12.30 -62.99 0.74
CA ILE A 127 -12.70 -63.04 -0.67
C ILE A 127 -14.21 -63.22 -0.80
N GLU A 128 -14.82 -64.10 -0.02
CA GLU A 128 -16.27 -64.32 -0.03
C GLU A 128 -17.03 -63.04 0.36
N ASN A 129 -16.58 -62.34 1.41
CA ASN A 129 -17.17 -61.06 1.80
C ASN A 129 -17.06 -60.01 0.69
N MET A 130 -15.90 -59.90 0.04
CA MET A 130 -15.69 -58.95 -1.05
C MET A 130 -16.54 -59.28 -2.29
N ILE A 131 -16.67 -60.56 -2.64
CA ILE A 131 -17.49 -60.98 -3.78
C ILE A 131 -18.99 -60.73 -3.48
N ASN A 132 -19.45 -60.94 -2.24
CA ASN A 132 -20.83 -60.67 -1.84
C ASN A 132 -21.23 -59.19 -1.89
N LEU A 133 -20.27 -58.26 -1.99
CA LEU A 133 -20.59 -56.85 -2.20
C LEU A 133 -21.10 -56.56 -3.62
N ASP A 134 -20.79 -57.41 -4.60
CA ASP A 134 -21.30 -57.27 -5.96
C ASP A 134 -22.66 -57.96 -6.11
N PRO A 135 -23.65 -57.36 -6.81
CA PRO A 135 -24.96 -57.97 -7.05
C PRO A 135 -24.90 -59.37 -7.70
N ASN A 136 -23.86 -59.65 -8.50
CA ASN A 136 -23.66 -60.96 -9.15
C ASN A 136 -22.84 -61.94 -8.29
N GLY A 137 -22.33 -61.52 -7.14
CA GLY A 137 -21.51 -62.31 -6.23
C GLY A 137 -22.13 -63.64 -5.79
N PRO A 138 -23.42 -63.69 -5.40
CA PRO A 138 -24.08 -64.94 -5.03
C PRO A 138 -24.10 -65.99 -6.14
N ASN A 139 -24.14 -65.57 -7.41
CA ASN A 139 -24.09 -66.48 -8.57
C ASN A 139 -22.72 -67.12 -8.76
N VAL A 140 -21.65 -66.39 -8.42
CA VAL A 140 -20.25 -66.86 -8.50
C VAL A 140 -19.89 -67.78 -7.33
N LEU A 141 -20.34 -67.44 -6.11
CA LEU A 141 -20.04 -68.21 -4.90
C LEU A 141 -20.91 -69.47 -4.76
N GLY A 142 -22.21 -69.39 -5.07
CA GLY A 142 -23.18 -70.42 -4.70
C GLY A 142 -23.21 -70.61 -3.18
N PRO A 143 -22.91 -71.82 -2.63
CA PRO A 143 -22.86 -72.05 -1.18
C PRO A 143 -21.56 -71.58 -0.50
N GLY A 144 -20.58 -71.09 -1.26
CA GLY A 144 -19.26 -70.68 -0.77
C GLY A 144 -18.15 -70.94 -1.80
N LEU A 145 -16.98 -70.33 -1.60
CA LEU A 145 -15.84 -70.42 -2.52
C LEU A 145 -15.15 -71.79 -2.47
N LYS A 146 -15.32 -72.55 -1.38
CA LYS A 146 -14.80 -73.92 -1.23
C LYS A 146 -15.83 -74.97 -1.67
N PRO A 147 -15.47 -75.99 -2.48
CA PRO A 147 -14.18 -76.21 -3.10
C PRO A 147 -13.92 -75.25 -4.28
N LEU A 148 -12.67 -74.80 -4.42
CA LEU A 148 -12.26 -73.90 -5.50
C LEU A 148 -12.13 -74.69 -6.82
N SER A 149 -13.19 -74.67 -7.62
CA SER A 149 -13.18 -75.22 -8.98
C SER A 149 -12.56 -74.23 -9.98
N LEU A 150 -12.12 -74.71 -11.14
CA LEU A 150 -11.58 -73.85 -12.19
C LEU A 150 -12.60 -72.79 -12.64
N ASN A 151 -13.88 -73.16 -12.76
CA ASN A 151 -14.94 -72.22 -13.14
C ASN A 151 -15.09 -71.12 -12.08
N LYS A 152 -15.24 -71.50 -10.81
CA LYS A 152 -15.33 -70.54 -9.69
C LYS A 152 -14.11 -69.63 -9.61
N PHE A 153 -12.91 -70.15 -9.87
CA PHE A 153 -11.69 -69.36 -9.89
C PHE A 153 -11.70 -68.30 -11.02
N VAL A 154 -12.07 -68.70 -12.24
CA VAL A 154 -12.14 -67.79 -13.39
C VAL A 154 -13.22 -66.74 -13.18
N ASP A 155 -14.41 -67.16 -12.76
CA ASP A 155 -15.56 -66.27 -12.53
C ASP A 155 -15.29 -65.29 -11.36
N ALA A 156 -14.62 -65.75 -10.29
CA ALA A 156 -14.19 -64.88 -9.20
C ALA A 156 -13.10 -63.89 -9.63
N CYS A 157 -12.15 -64.30 -10.47
CA CYS A 157 -11.14 -63.39 -11.03
C CYS A 157 -11.79 -62.32 -11.92
N ASP A 158 -12.72 -62.72 -12.79
CA ASP A 158 -13.45 -61.80 -13.68
C ASP A 158 -14.23 -60.76 -12.89
N LEU A 159 -15.02 -61.22 -11.89
CA LEU A 159 -15.81 -60.33 -11.05
C LEU A 159 -14.94 -59.33 -10.28
N LEU A 160 -13.88 -59.80 -9.60
CA LEU A 160 -13.00 -58.92 -8.83
C LEU A 160 -12.21 -57.95 -9.72
N LEU A 161 -11.85 -58.36 -10.94
CA LEU A 161 -11.20 -57.47 -11.91
C LEU A 161 -12.17 -56.43 -12.47
N LYS A 162 -13.45 -56.76 -12.67
CA LYS A 162 -14.47 -55.81 -13.12
C LYS A 162 -14.80 -54.72 -12.10
N ILE A 163 -14.60 -55.01 -10.81
CA ILE A 163 -14.65 -53.98 -9.77
C ILE A 163 -13.52 -52.95 -9.97
N LEU A 164 -12.34 -53.40 -10.41
CA LEU A 164 -11.18 -52.55 -10.64
C LEU A 164 -11.23 -51.83 -12.00
N ASP A 165 -11.64 -52.53 -13.04
CA ASP A 165 -11.73 -52.03 -14.41
C ASP A 165 -12.85 -52.76 -15.17
N ARG A 166 -13.94 -52.05 -15.44
CA ARG A 166 -15.13 -52.59 -16.13
C ARG A 166 -14.86 -53.01 -17.57
N SER A 167 -13.74 -52.60 -18.17
CA SER A 167 -13.37 -52.96 -19.55
C SER A 167 -12.71 -54.33 -19.66
N VAL A 168 -12.32 -54.94 -18.53
CA VAL A 168 -11.65 -56.24 -18.51
C VAL A 168 -12.67 -57.37 -18.51
N GLU A 169 -12.46 -58.34 -19.41
CA GLU A 169 -13.24 -59.58 -19.47
C GLU A 169 -12.32 -60.80 -19.40
N ILE A 170 -12.51 -61.61 -18.36
CA ILE A 170 -11.78 -62.86 -18.15
C ILE A 170 -12.76 -64.03 -18.29
N ASN A 171 -12.38 -64.99 -19.14
CA ASN A 171 -13.13 -66.20 -19.37
C ASN A 171 -12.20 -67.42 -19.47
N LYS A 172 -12.78 -68.61 -19.56
CA LYS A 172 -12.01 -69.86 -19.62
C LYS A 172 -11.09 -69.99 -20.84
N ALA A 173 -11.34 -69.21 -21.90
CA ALA A 173 -10.54 -69.24 -23.12
C ALA A 173 -9.29 -68.34 -23.02
N ASN A 174 -9.35 -67.24 -22.26
CA ASN A 174 -8.28 -66.23 -22.23
C ASN A 174 -7.50 -66.16 -20.90
N TYR A 175 -8.02 -66.69 -19.78
CA TYR A 175 -7.46 -66.46 -18.44
C TYR A 175 -5.98 -66.83 -18.28
N ILE A 176 -5.51 -67.87 -18.99
CA ILE A 176 -4.11 -68.33 -18.94
C ILE A 176 -3.14 -67.27 -19.50
N LYS A 177 -3.58 -66.48 -20.49
CA LYS A 177 -2.77 -65.42 -21.12
C LYS A 177 -3.00 -64.07 -20.45
N GLU A 178 -4.26 -63.73 -20.20
CA GLU A 178 -4.66 -62.42 -19.69
C GLU A 178 -4.28 -62.23 -18.22
N LEU A 179 -4.47 -63.22 -17.34
CA LEU A 179 -4.16 -63.05 -15.92
C LEU A 179 -2.67 -62.76 -15.67
N PRO A 180 -1.69 -63.49 -16.27
CA PRO A 180 -0.28 -63.12 -16.13
C PRO A 180 0.06 -61.75 -16.72
N PHE A 181 -0.60 -61.33 -17.81
CA PHE A 181 -0.35 -60.03 -18.43
C PHE A 181 -0.89 -58.88 -17.56
N LEU A 182 -2.18 -58.92 -17.20
CA LEU A 182 -2.84 -57.90 -16.40
C LEU A 182 -2.24 -57.85 -14.99
N LEU A 183 -2.18 -58.99 -14.30
CA LEU A 183 -1.73 -59.01 -12.90
C LEU A 183 -0.22 -58.83 -12.80
N GLY A 184 0.56 -59.50 -13.66
CA GLY A 184 2.02 -59.48 -13.58
C GLY A 184 2.64 -58.19 -14.13
N LYS A 185 2.17 -57.68 -15.28
CA LYS A 185 2.76 -56.48 -15.89
C LYS A 185 2.06 -55.19 -15.48
N LYS A 186 0.73 -55.15 -15.43
CA LYS A 186 0.00 -53.91 -15.12
C LYS A 186 -0.18 -53.69 -13.61
N MET A 187 -0.58 -54.72 -12.87
CA MET A 187 -0.81 -54.62 -11.41
C MET A 187 0.38 -55.02 -10.55
N LEU A 188 1.48 -55.44 -11.17
CA LEU A 188 2.75 -55.76 -10.50
C LEU A 188 2.62 -56.82 -9.38
N TYR A 189 1.74 -57.80 -9.61
CA TYR A 189 1.54 -58.94 -8.73
C TYR A 189 2.84 -59.75 -8.61
N LYS A 190 3.29 -59.96 -7.37
CA LYS A 190 4.55 -60.63 -7.04
C LYS A 190 4.42 -62.13 -6.82
N GLY A 191 3.20 -62.64 -6.80
CA GLY A 191 2.95 -64.08 -6.66
C GLY A 191 3.34 -64.86 -7.91
N LYS A 192 3.58 -66.15 -7.70
CA LYS A 192 3.98 -67.08 -8.76
C LYS A 192 2.83 -67.29 -9.76
N MET A 193 2.99 -66.88 -11.01
CA MET A 193 1.99 -67.02 -12.09
C MET A 193 2.49 -68.00 -13.18
N GLU A 194 2.29 -69.30 -12.98
CA GLU A 194 2.69 -70.34 -13.94
C GLU A 194 1.46 -71.03 -14.53
N LYS A 195 1.53 -71.37 -15.83
CA LYS A 195 0.45 -72.06 -16.55
C LYS A 195 0.06 -73.38 -15.90
N SER A 196 1.01 -74.11 -15.31
CA SER A 196 0.81 -75.43 -14.71
C SER A 196 -0.21 -75.43 -13.57
N TRP A 197 -0.11 -74.48 -12.62
CA TRP A 197 -1.05 -74.43 -11.49
C TRP A 197 -2.38 -73.78 -11.88
N MET A 198 -2.40 -72.86 -12.86
CA MET A 198 -3.63 -72.21 -13.35
C MET A 198 -4.57 -73.17 -14.10
N ILE A 199 -4.05 -74.25 -14.69
CA ILE A 199 -4.89 -75.29 -15.29
C ILE A 199 -5.43 -76.26 -14.22
N ALA A 200 -4.70 -76.43 -13.11
CA ALA A 200 -4.97 -77.40 -12.04
C ALA A 200 -5.24 -76.73 -10.68
N VAL A 201 -6.05 -75.66 -10.67
CA VAL A 201 -6.30 -74.78 -9.51
C VAL A 201 -6.85 -75.51 -8.29
N ASN A 202 -7.56 -76.62 -8.48
CA ASN A 202 -8.16 -77.43 -7.42
C ASN A 202 -7.19 -78.41 -6.74
N THR A 203 -5.94 -78.48 -7.16
CA THR A 203 -4.94 -79.38 -6.56
C THR A 203 -4.36 -78.81 -5.28
N GLN A 204 -3.96 -79.68 -4.35
CA GLN A 204 -3.45 -79.29 -3.02
C GLN A 204 -2.26 -78.31 -3.09
N HIS A 205 -1.42 -78.40 -4.12
CA HIS A 205 -0.28 -77.52 -4.32
C HIS A 205 -0.62 -76.22 -5.09
N ALA A 206 -1.70 -76.19 -5.88
CA ALA A 206 -2.12 -75.01 -6.64
C ALA A 206 -3.07 -74.09 -5.87
N ILE A 207 -3.93 -74.65 -5.01
CA ILE A 207 -4.90 -73.89 -4.21
C ILE A 207 -4.25 -72.71 -3.46
N PRO A 208 -3.11 -72.86 -2.76
CA PRO A 208 -2.45 -71.74 -2.08
C PRO A 208 -2.14 -70.55 -3.00
N TYR A 209 -1.70 -70.81 -4.23
CA TYR A 209 -1.33 -69.77 -5.19
C TYR A 209 -2.57 -69.11 -5.82
N ALA A 210 -3.58 -69.91 -6.15
CA ALA A 210 -4.86 -69.41 -6.67
C ALA A 210 -5.59 -68.55 -5.63
N LEU A 211 -5.59 -68.97 -4.37
CA LEU A 211 -6.17 -68.21 -3.27
C LEU A 211 -5.35 -66.94 -2.99
N GLY A 212 -4.02 -67.01 -3.04
CA GLY A 212 -3.15 -65.84 -2.97
C GLY A 212 -3.45 -64.79 -4.04
N LEU A 213 -3.76 -65.23 -5.26
CA LEU A 213 -4.14 -64.33 -6.35
C LEU A 213 -5.50 -63.68 -6.07
N LEU A 214 -6.53 -64.47 -5.77
CA LEU A 214 -7.87 -63.96 -5.49
C LEU A 214 -7.88 -63.01 -4.30
N HIS A 215 -7.12 -63.33 -3.24
CA HIS A 215 -6.98 -62.47 -2.09
C HIS A 215 -6.31 -61.13 -2.43
N PHE A 216 -5.30 -61.14 -3.31
CA PHE A 216 -4.68 -59.91 -3.79
C PHE A 216 -5.68 -59.04 -4.56
N LEU A 217 -6.46 -59.64 -5.47
CA LEU A 217 -7.50 -58.93 -6.20
C LEU A 217 -8.58 -58.35 -5.28
N ALA A 218 -9.05 -59.15 -4.32
CA ALA A 218 -10.00 -58.72 -3.30
C ALA A 218 -9.43 -57.55 -2.46
N GLN A 219 -8.13 -57.56 -2.13
CA GLN A 219 -7.49 -56.45 -1.43
C GLN A 219 -7.42 -55.18 -2.28
N CYS A 220 -7.06 -55.31 -3.57
CA CYS A 220 -7.08 -54.17 -4.49
C CYS A 220 -8.49 -53.59 -4.62
N ALA A 221 -9.51 -54.44 -4.76
CA ALA A 221 -10.91 -54.00 -4.83
C ALA A 221 -11.34 -53.32 -3.52
N ASN A 222 -10.95 -53.85 -2.37
CA ASN A 222 -11.24 -53.27 -1.07
C ASN A 222 -10.59 -51.89 -0.89
N ILE A 223 -9.36 -51.70 -1.37
CA ILE A 223 -8.69 -50.40 -1.36
C ILE A 223 -9.46 -49.42 -2.25
N LEU A 224 -9.86 -49.83 -3.46
CA LEU A 224 -10.60 -48.98 -4.38
C LEU A 224 -11.95 -48.52 -3.81
N ILE A 225 -12.64 -49.39 -3.07
CA ILE A 225 -13.96 -49.08 -2.49
C ILE A 225 -13.84 -48.16 -1.25
N ASN A 226 -12.84 -48.39 -0.40
CA ASN A 226 -12.75 -47.71 0.90
C ASN A 226 -11.84 -46.48 0.91
N VAL A 227 -10.95 -46.34 -0.06
CA VAL A 227 -10.04 -45.19 -0.15
C VAL A 227 -10.61 -44.19 -1.13
N ASP A 228 -10.84 -42.97 -0.66
CA ASP A 228 -11.12 -41.84 -1.54
C ASP A 228 -9.85 -41.51 -2.35
N ILE A 229 -9.85 -41.93 -3.62
CA ILE A 229 -8.76 -41.67 -4.56
C ILE A 229 -8.60 -40.16 -4.77
N GLY A 230 -9.70 -39.39 -4.72
CA GLY A 230 -9.68 -37.94 -4.87
C GLY A 230 -8.84 -37.28 -3.78
N SER A 231 -9.10 -37.61 -2.52
CA SER A 231 -8.29 -37.15 -1.38
C SER A 231 -6.84 -37.63 -1.43
N LEU A 232 -6.55 -38.81 -2.01
CA LEU A 232 -5.19 -39.32 -2.14
C LEU A 232 -4.39 -38.61 -3.26
N MET A 233 -5.05 -38.32 -4.38
CA MET A 233 -4.45 -37.61 -5.52
C MET A 233 -4.30 -36.11 -5.26
N PHE A 234 -5.22 -35.53 -4.49
CA PHE A 234 -5.30 -34.09 -4.20
C PHE A 234 -5.45 -33.83 -2.69
N PRO A 235 -4.42 -34.11 -1.88
CA PRO A 235 -4.43 -33.77 -0.46
C PRO A 235 -4.53 -32.25 -0.25
N CYS A 236 -5.23 -31.82 0.81
CA CYS A 236 -5.36 -30.40 1.18
C CYS A 236 -4.01 -29.73 1.48
N GLN A 237 -2.98 -30.53 1.81
CA GLN A 237 -1.64 -30.07 2.13
C GLN A 237 -0.62 -30.99 1.45
N PHE A 238 0.01 -30.50 0.38
CA PHE A 238 1.15 -31.17 -0.24
C PHE A 238 2.42 -30.81 0.52
N ASP A 239 2.75 -31.56 1.57
CA ASP A 239 4.01 -31.53 2.33
C ASP A 239 4.40 -30.14 2.90
N ASN A 240 4.72 -30.06 4.19
CA ASN A 240 4.92 -28.79 4.93
C ASN A 240 6.07 -27.86 4.42
N ASN A 241 6.75 -28.23 3.33
CA ASN A 241 7.91 -27.54 2.77
C ASN A 241 7.69 -26.99 1.34
N GLN A 242 6.52 -27.17 0.73
CA GLN A 242 6.18 -26.47 -0.52
C GLN A 242 5.27 -25.27 -0.21
N PRO A 243 5.42 -24.16 -0.95
CA PRO A 243 4.48 -23.04 -0.82
C PRO A 243 3.09 -23.62 -1.04
N VAL A 244 2.25 -23.48 -0.03
CA VAL A 244 0.84 -23.86 -0.09
C VAL A 244 0.31 -23.22 -1.37
N SER A 245 -0.03 -24.04 -2.36
CA SER A 245 -0.72 -23.56 -3.53
C SER A 245 -2.02 -22.96 -3.02
N ASP A 246 -2.25 -21.66 -3.26
CA ASP A 246 -3.49 -20.96 -2.90
C ASP A 246 -4.75 -21.64 -3.49
N MET A 247 -4.55 -22.54 -4.46
CA MET A 247 -5.61 -23.30 -5.11
C MET A 247 -5.98 -24.56 -4.31
N ASN A 248 -7.20 -24.57 -3.77
CA ASN A 248 -7.81 -25.73 -3.14
C ASN A 248 -8.31 -26.74 -4.21
N PHE A 249 -7.43 -27.65 -4.65
CA PHE A 249 -7.76 -28.65 -5.67
C PHE A 249 -8.89 -29.61 -5.25
N GLN A 250 -9.08 -29.85 -3.96
CA GLN A 250 -10.17 -30.67 -3.45
C GLN A 250 -11.54 -30.05 -3.73
N LEU A 251 -11.61 -28.72 -3.79
CA LEU A 251 -12.83 -27.99 -4.14
C LEU A 251 -12.92 -27.73 -5.65
N LEU A 252 -11.79 -27.40 -6.27
CA LEU A 252 -11.73 -26.96 -7.67
C LEU A 252 -11.95 -28.09 -8.68
N ILE A 253 -11.47 -29.30 -8.39
CA ILE A 253 -11.63 -30.45 -9.32
C ILE A 253 -13.08 -30.92 -9.40
N PRO A 254 -13.79 -31.16 -8.26
CA PRO A 254 -15.21 -31.44 -8.31
C PRO A 254 -16.01 -30.33 -9.00
N TYR A 255 -15.67 -29.06 -8.75
CA TYR A 255 -16.28 -27.93 -9.42
C TYR A 255 -16.15 -28.00 -10.95
N TYR A 256 -14.93 -28.17 -11.47
CA TYR A 256 -14.72 -28.27 -12.92
C TYR A 256 -15.38 -29.51 -13.51
N GLN A 257 -15.38 -30.63 -12.78
CA GLN A 257 -16.08 -31.83 -13.22
C GLN A 257 -17.59 -31.59 -13.33
N HIS A 258 -18.21 -30.99 -12.32
CA HIS A 258 -19.65 -30.67 -12.33
C HIS A 258 -19.98 -29.66 -13.42
N SER A 259 -19.17 -28.62 -13.58
CA SER A 259 -19.32 -27.63 -14.67
C SER A 259 -19.25 -28.30 -16.05
N TYR A 260 -18.31 -29.22 -16.24
CA TYR A 260 -18.16 -29.96 -17.49
C TYR A 260 -19.35 -30.89 -17.76
N GLU A 261 -19.84 -31.58 -16.73
CA GLU A 261 -21.03 -32.44 -16.83
C GLU A 261 -22.27 -31.62 -17.15
N LEU A 262 -22.51 -30.51 -16.45
CA LEU A 262 -23.63 -29.58 -16.68
C LEU A 262 -23.64 -29.06 -18.11
N ARG A 263 -22.48 -28.66 -18.65
CA ARG A 263 -22.34 -28.20 -20.04
C ARG A 263 -22.74 -29.26 -21.05
N ARG A 264 -22.49 -30.55 -20.75
CA ARG A 264 -22.79 -31.66 -21.66
C ARG A 264 -24.25 -32.08 -21.62
N THR A 265 -24.90 -31.99 -20.45
CA THR A 265 -26.23 -32.58 -20.23
C THR A 265 -27.37 -31.57 -20.28
N THR A 266 -27.11 -30.29 -20.04
CA THR A 266 -28.18 -29.33 -19.73
C THR A 266 -28.25 -28.19 -20.77
N PRO A 267 -29.44 -27.90 -21.34
CA PRO A 267 -29.60 -26.79 -22.29
C PRO A 267 -29.47 -25.39 -21.65
N ASN A 268 -29.82 -25.25 -20.37
CA ASN A 268 -29.69 -24.00 -19.60
C ASN A 268 -28.42 -24.00 -18.74
N TYR A 269 -27.25 -24.23 -19.35
CA TYR A 269 -25.97 -24.31 -18.66
C TYR A 269 -25.67 -23.10 -17.76
N GLN A 270 -26.03 -21.89 -18.21
CA GLN A 270 -25.64 -20.64 -17.56
C GLN A 270 -26.23 -20.52 -16.14
N ASP A 271 -27.53 -20.78 -15.97
CA ASP A 271 -28.21 -20.63 -14.68
C ASP A 271 -27.67 -21.62 -13.63
N TYR A 272 -27.43 -22.87 -14.03
CA TYR A 272 -26.87 -23.89 -13.15
C TYR A 272 -25.38 -23.67 -12.85
N GLN A 273 -24.64 -23.06 -13.79
CA GLN A 273 -23.25 -22.69 -13.56
C GLN A 273 -23.15 -21.59 -12.51
N GLU A 274 -24.02 -20.57 -12.56
CA GLU A 274 -24.04 -19.50 -11.57
C GLU A 274 -24.37 -20.01 -10.16
N GLU A 275 -25.29 -20.98 -10.04
CA GLU A 275 -25.60 -21.60 -8.74
C GLU A 275 -24.39 -22.39 -8.19
N LEU A 276 -23.70 -23.12 -9.06
CA LEU A 276 -22.48 -23.86 -8.71
C LEU A 276 -21.34 -22.92 -8.28
N ASP A 277 -21.16 -21.81 -8.98
CA ASP A 277 -20.18 -20.76 -8.65
C ASP A 277 -20.45 -20.20 -7.25
N GLN A 278 -21.72 -19.86 -6.96
CA GLN A 278 -22.12 -19.35 -5.64
C GLN A 278 -21.89 -20.37 -4.52
N GLN A 279 -22.15 -21.65 -4.78
CA GLN A 279 -21.93 -22.71 -3.81
C GLN A 279 -20.44 -22.86 -3.46
N VAL A 280 -19.57 -22.87 -4.46
CA VAL A 280 -18.12 -22.98 -4.27
C VAL A 280 -17.56 -21.76 -3.55
N MET A 281 -18.02 -20.55 -3.90
CA MET A 281 -17.63 -19.32 -3.20
C MET A 281 -18.05 -19.35 -1.74
N ARG A 282 -19.26 -19.81 -1.41
CA ARG A 282 -19.69 -19.97 0.00
C ARG A 282 -18.78 -20.92 0.78
N GLN A 283 -18.46 -22.09 0.20
CA GLN A 283 -17.57 -23.06 0.83
C GLN A 283 -16.16 -22.50 1.05
N HIS A 284 -15.64 -21.70 0.12
CA HIS A 284 -14.38 -20.98 0.29
C HIS A 284 -14.46 -19.98 1.45
N TYR A 285 -15.51 -19.15 1.52
CA TYR A 285 -15.65 -18.16 2.60
C TYR A 285 -15.81 -18.79 3.99
N GLU A 286 -16.50 -19.94 4.08
CA GLU A 286 -16.65 -20.71 5.31
C GLU A 286 -15.33 -21.37 5.75
N GLN A 287 -14.56 -21.95 4.82
CA GLN A 287 -13.28 -22.59 5.12
C GLN A 287 -12.21 -21.58 5.57
N ASP A 288 -12.19 -20.37 4.98
CA ASP A 288 -11.19 -19.35 5.28
C ASP A 288 -11.51 -18.48 6.50
N ASN A 289 -12.62 -18.70 7.22
CA ASN A 289 -13.09 -17.80 8.28
C ASN A 289 -13.07 -16.31 7.83
N ALA A 290 -13.27 -16.05 6.54
CA ALA A 290 -13.06 -14.74 5.94
C ALA A 290 -14.08 -13.72 6.48
N LEU A 291 -15.29 -14.18 6.78
CA LEU A 291 -16.36 -13.38 7.38
C LEU A 291 -15.99 -12.94 8.80
N SER A 292 -15.52 -13.85 9.65
CA SER A 292 -15.07 -13.53 11.01
C SER A 292 -13.83 -12.63 11.01
N ARG A 293 -12.90 -12.81 10.06
CA ARG A 293 -11.77 -11.89 9.87
C ARG A 293 -12.23 -10.50 9.46
N ARG A 294 -13.22 -10.40 8.57
CA ARG A 294 -13.80 -9.11 8.16
C ARG A 294 -14.46 -8.39 9.34
N GLU A 295 -15.22 -9.11 10.16
CA GLU A 295 -15.86 -8.57 11.36
C GLU A 295 -14.83 -8.09 12.38
N ALA A 296 -13.78 -8.87 12.63
CA ALA A 296 -12.68 -8.46 13.51
C ALA A 296 -11.97 -7.19 13.02
N ILE A 297 -11.70 -7.09 11.71
CA ILE A 297 -11.09 -5.88 11.12
C ILE A 297 -12.04 -4.67 11.26
N ALA A 298 -13.35 -4.86 11.07
CA ALA A 298 -14.31 -3.79 11.24
C ALA A 298 -14.36 -3.28 12.69
N GLU A 299 -14.32 -4.17 13.67
CA GLU A 299 -14.26 -3.82 15.10
C GLU A 299 -12.94 -3.11 15.46
N GLU A 300 -11.81 -3.57 14.91
CA GLU A 300 -10.53 -2.87 15.07
C GLU A 300 -10.56 -1.46 14.46
N MET A 301 -11.14 -1.30 13.27
CA MET A 301 -11.28 0.01 12.63
C MET A 301 -12.15 0.96 13.46
N GLU A 302 -13.26 0.48 14.02
CA GLU A 302 -14.12 1.29 14.90
C GLU A 302 -13.38 1.73 16.17
N ASN A 303 -12.65 0.80 16.81
CA ASN A 303 -11.83 1.10 17.98
C ASN A 303 -10.72 2.13 17.67
N PHE A 304 -10.07 2.03 16.50
CA PHE A 304 -9.08 3.03 16.07
C PHE A 304 -9.70 4.40 15.84
N GLN A 305 -10.89 4.45 15.23
CA GLN A 305 -11.62 5.69 14.98
C GLN A 305 -11.97 6.40 16.30
N GLU A 306 -12.50 5.67 17.29
CA GLU A 306 -12.84 6.22 18.60
C GLU A 306 -11.59 6.75 19.34
N ARG A 307 -10.49 6.00 19.25
CA ARG A 307 -9.22 6.40 19.87
C ARG A 307 -8.62 7.64 19.21
N LEU A 308 -8.77 7.78 17.89
CA LEU A 308 -8.32 8.95 17.15
C LEU A 308 -9.10 10.20 17.57
N GLN A 309 -10.44 10.09 17.67
CA GLN A 309 -11.29 11.20 18.14
C GLN A 309 -10.96 11.66 19.56
N LYS A 310 -10.67 10.71 20.47
CA LYS A 310 -10.23 11.04 21.84
C LYS A 310 -8.89 11.80 21.83
N MET A 311 -7.93 11.34 21.04
CA MET A 311 -6.62 12.00 20.90
C MET A 311 -6.74 13.40 20.27
N GLU A 312 -7.60 13.58 19.27
CA GLU A 312 -7.87 14.89 18.66
C GLU A 312 -8.47 15.87 19.68
N HIS A 313 -9.42 15.41 20.49
CA HIS A 313 -10.01 16.25 21.54
C HIS A 313 -8.99 16.61 22.64
N GLU A 314 -8.16 15.66 23.07
CA GLU A 314 -7.07 15.92 24.03
C GLU A 314 -6.04 16.90 23.46
N TYR A 315 -5.73 16.81 22.17
CA TYR A 315 -4.85 17.76 21.49
C TYR A 315 -5.43 19.17 21.43
N GLU A 316 -6.71 19.32 21.10
CA GLU A 316 -7.39 20.61 21.09
C GLU A 316 -7.37 21.28 22.48
N LEU A 317 -7.64 20.50 23.54
CA LEU A 317 -7.57 20.99 24.91
C LEU A 317 -6.16 21.44 25.29
N ALA A 318 -5.14 20.63 24.97
CA ALA A 318 -3.75 20.96 25.25
C ALA A 318 -3.26 22.18 24.46
N GLN A 319 -3.72 22.35 23.22
CA GLN A 319 -3.40 23.51 22.39
C GLN A 319 -4.03 24.79 22.98
N ALA A 320 -5.29 24.74 23.41
CA ALA A 320 -5.94 25.88 24.05
C ALA A 320 -5.26 26.28 25.37
N GLU A 321 -4.80 25.31 26.16
CA GLU A 321 -4.03 25.56 27.38
C GLU A 321 -2.66 26.19 27.07
N TYR A 322 -1.96 25.70 26.05
CA TYR A 322 -0.69 26.26 25.59
C TYR A 322 -0.84 27.72 25.14
N GLU A 323 -1.86 28.02 24.33
CA GLU A 323 -2.14 29.38 23.87
C GLU A 323 -2.52 30.33 25.02
N ALA A 324 -3.19 29.83 26.06
CA ALA A 324 -3.47 30.59 27.28
C ALA A 324 -2.19 30.91 28.05
N LEU A 325 -1.32 29.91 28.23
CA LEU A 325 -0.04 30.07 28.91
C LEU A 325 0.91 31.00 28.14
N GLU A 326 0.92 30.94 26.81
CA GLU A 326 1.73 31.83 25.98
C GLU A 326 1.29 33.30 26.12
N ARG A 327 -0.03 33.54 26.20
CA ARG A 327 -0.58 34.88 26.46
C ARG A 327 -0.19 35.40 27.83
N GLU A 328 -0.28 34.56 28.86
CA GLU A 328 0.12 34.93 30.23
C GLU A 328 1.63 35.22 30.31
N TYR A 329 2.45 34.40 29.66
CA TYR A 329 3.90 34.61 29.58
C TYR A 329 4.25 35.94 28.90
N LYS A 330 3.62 36.26 27.76
CA LYS A 330 3.82 37.54 27.07
C LYS A 330 3.44 38.73 27.94
N SER A 331 2.28 38.67 28.60
CA SER A 331 1.83 39.74 29.51
C SER A 331 2.76 39.92 30.71
N SER A 332 3.24 38.82 31.29
CA SER A 332 4.20 38.85 32.39
C SER A 332 5.55 39.43 31.93
N SER A 333 6.04 39.04 30.75
CA SER A 333 7.26 39.58 30.17
C SER A 333 7.18 41.08 29.92
N GLU A 334 6.07 41.58 29.38
CA GLU A 334 5.86 43.03 29.18
C GLU A 334 5.83 43.77 30.52
N THR A 335 5.21 43.18 31.54
CA THR A 335 5.17 43.75 32.89
C THR A 335 6.57 43.84 33.49
N ILE A 336 7.41 42.81 33.31
CA ILE A 336 8.81 42.81 33.77
C ILE A 336 9.61 43.93 33.09
N ILE A 337 9.51 44.06 31.76
CA ILE A 337 10.20 45.12 31.00
C ILE A 337 9.80 46.49 31.51
N ASN A 338 8.49 46.74 31.67
CA ASN A 338 7.99 48.02 32.21
C ASN A 338 8.53 48.31 33.61
N LYS A 339 8.65 47.29 34.47
CA LYS A 339 9.19 47.43 35.83
C LYS A 339 10.70 47.67 35.82
N GLU A 340 11.45 47.07 34.91
CA GLU A 340 12.87 47.37 34.72
C GLU A 340 13.08 48.82 34.26
N ASP A 341 12.28 49.30 33.31
CA ASP A 341 12.33 50.69 32.84
C ASP A 341 12.00 51.68 33.97
N GLU A 342 10.97 51.40 34.78
CA GLU A 342 10.64 52.16 35.99
C GLU A 342 11.82 52.21 36.98
N LEU A 343 12.50 51.08 37.20
CA LEU A 343 13.67 51.00 38.09
C LEU A 343 14.86 51.80 37.56
N VAL A 344 15.13 51.74 36.25
CA VAL A 344 16.18 52.53 35.61
C VAL A 344 15.90 54.03 35.77
N ASN A 345 14.65 54.46 35.49
CA ASN A 345 14.23 55.84 35.68
C ASN A 345 14.33 56.31 37.13
N CYS A 346 13.95 55.47 38.09
CA CYS A 346 14.13 55.76 39.51
C CYS A 346 15.61 55.93 39.87
N ARG A 347 16.50 55.08 39.31
CA ARG A 347 17.94 55.15 39.55
C ARG A 347 18.56 56.42 38.97
N ILE A 348 18.18 56.81 37.76
CA ILE A 348 18.60 58.07 37.13
C ILE A 348 18.13 59.25 37.99
N THR A 349 16.86 59.27 38.38
CA THR A 349 16.28 60.34 39.21
C THR A 349 17.01 60.44 40.55
N MET A 350 17.27 59.30 41.20
CA MET A 350 18.02 59.27 42.45
C MET A 350 19.45 59.78 42.27
N SER A 351 20.14 59.39 41.19
CA SER A 351 21.49 59.88 40.90
C SER A 351 21.52 61.40 40.68
N ARG A 352 20.53 61.95 39.96
CA ARG A 352 20.36 63.38 39.74
C ARG A 352 20.15 64.11 41.07
N CYS A 353 19.20 63.65 41.89
CA CYS A 353 18.95 64.22 43.21
C CYS A 353 20.20 64.18 44.10
N THR A 354 21.00 63.10 44.06
CA THR A 354 22.24 63.03 44.83
C THR A 354 23.32 63.99 44.32
N SER A 355 23.42 64.20 43.00
CA SER A 355 24.34 65.19 42.43
C SER A 355 23.93 66.60 42.81
N GLU A 356 22.65 66.94 42.64
CA GLU A 356 22.10 68.25 43.02
C GLU A 356 22.30 68.52 44.52
N ALA A 357 22.07 67.53 45.38
CA ALA A 357 22.33 67.64 46.82
C ALA A 357 23.83 67.85 47.14
N SER A 358 24.74 67.18 46.41
CA SER A 358 26.18 67.39 46.55
C SER A 358 26.59 68.79 46.09
N ASP A 359 26.11 69.24 44.94
CA ASP A 359 26.48 70.53 44.35
C ASP A 359 25.95 71.70 45.20
N THR A 360 24.71 71.59 45.68
CA THR A 360 24.14 72.54 46.64
C THR A 360 24.92 72.54 47.95
N GLY A 361 25.31 71.37 48.48
CA GLY A 361 26.17 71.28 49.66
C GLY A 361 27.55 71.95 49.47
N ARG A 362 28.17 71.78 48.30
CA ARG A 362 29.43 72.47 47.96
C ARG A 362 29.25 73.98 47.86
N LEU A 363 28.16 74.44 47.25
CA LEU A 363 27.83 75.85 47.14
C LEU A 363 27.60 76.47 48.52
N ILE A 364 26.86 75.81 49.40
CA ILE A 364 26.66 76.25 50.79
C ILE A 364 28.00 76.40 51.50
N ASN A 365 28.86 75.37 51.46
CA ASN A 365 30.20 75.45 52.08
C ASN A 365 31.06 76.58 51.50
N SER A 366 30.98 76.82 50.19
CA SER A 366 31.70 77.93 49.54
C SER A 366 31.21 79.29 50.03
N ILE A 367 29.88 79.46 50.10
CA ILE A 367 29.25 80.69 50.61
C ILE A 367 29.61 80.88 52.08
N GLU A 368 29.53 79.84 52.92
CA GLU A 368 29.90 79.93 54.34
C GLU A 368 31.36 80.36 54.52
N ASN A 369 32.29 79.80 53.74
CA ASN A 369 33.70 80.21 53.76
C ASN A 369 33.91 81.66 53.30
N GLU A 370 33.24 82.08 52.24
CA GLU A 370 33.31 83.46 51.74
C GLU A 370 32.73 84.45 52.76
N LEU A 371 31.64 84.08 53.43
CA LEU A 371 31.00 84.87 54.48
C LEU A 371 31.93 84.99 55.70
N GLU A 372 32.64 83.93 56.07
CA GLU A 372 33.64 83.96 57.14
C GLU A 372 34.83 84.88 56.79
N LEU A 373 35.36 84.78 55.56
CA LEU A 373 36.43 85.66 55.07
C LEU A 373 35.98 87.13 55.02
N LEU A 374 34.76 87.40 54.55
CA LEU A 374 34.19 88.74 54.51
C LEU A 374 33.96 89.31 55.91
N LYS A 375 33.54 88.49 56.88
CA LYS A 375 33.44 88.91 58.29
C LYS A 375 34.80 89.31 58.85
N GLU A 376 35.84 88.52 58.61
CA GLU A 376 37.20 88.86 59.04
C GLU A 376 37.72 90.14 58.37
N GLU A 377 37.50 90.30 57.07
CA GLU A 377 37.91 91.48 56.33
C GLU A 377 37.14 92.72 56.79
N HIS A 378 35.82 92.60 57.00
CA HIS A 378 35.00 93.66 57.57
C HIS A 378 35.50 94.08 58.94
N GLU A 379 35.86 93.15 59.82
CA GLU A 379 36.42 93.47 61.14
C GLU A 379 37.80 94.15 61.04
N LYS A 380 38.66 93.72 60.09
CA LYS A 380 39.96 94.35 59.79
C LYS A 380 39.80 95.76 59.22
N LEU A 381 38.84 95.96 58.33
CA LEU A 381 38.52 97.26 57.73
C LEU A 381 37.85 98.19 58.74
N LEU A 382 37.01 97.70 59.64
CA LEU A 382 36.43 98.50 60.73
C LEU A 382 37.52 99.02 61.67
N LYS A 383 38.50 98.18 62.02
CA LYS A 383 39.68 98.60 62.80
C LYS A 383 40.47 99.68 62.06
N LYS A 384 40.81 99.46 60.78
CA LYS A 384 41.53 100.46 59.95
C LYS A 384 40.75 101.74 59.70
N ALA A 385 39.43 101.67 59.55
CA ALA A 385 38.56 102.83 59.32
C ALA A 385 38.37 103.65 60.60
N SER A 386 38.31 103.01 61.77
CA SER A 386 38.26 103.70 63.07
C SER A 386 39.56 104.45 63.42
N GLU A 387 40.67 104.11 62.75
CA GLU A 387 42.01 104.71 62.96
C GLU A 387 42.34 105.85 61.98
N GLN A 388 41.49 106.12 60.98
CA GLN A 388 41.79 107.12 59.95
C GLN A 388 40.99 108.41 60.14
N THR A 389 41.69 109.53 60.35
CA THR A 389 41.13 110.88 60.20
C THR A 389 41.22 111.27 58.72
N ILE A 390 40.07 111.23 58.05
CA ILE A 390 39.97 111.46 56.61
C ILE A 390 40.27 112.93 56.31
N SER A 391 41.34 113.18 55.54
CA SER A 391 41.68 114.52 55.05
C SER A 391 40.89 114.87 53.80
N HIS A 392 40.59 116.14 53.59
CA HIS A 392 39.79 116.65 52.47
C HIS A 392 40.37 116.28 51.08
N ARG A 393 41.69 115.99 51.01
CA ARG A 393 42.40 115.52 49.82
C ARG A 393 42.08 114.06 49.46
N ASP A 394 41.74 113.25 50.45
CA ASP A 394 41.33 111.85 50.27
C ASP A 394 39.89 111.77 49.74
N ILE A 395 39.03 112.70 50.15
CA ILE A 395 37.67 112.84 49.60
C ILE A 395 37.70 113.14 48.09
N GLU A 396 38.59 114.02 47.63
CA GLU A 396 38.74 114.30 46.19
C GLU A 396 39.34 113.13 45.40
N LYS A 397 40.31 112.40 45.98
CA LYS A 397 40.82 111.16 45.37
C LYS A 397 39.73 110.11 45.25
N VAL A 398 38.89 109.95 46.27
CA VAL A 398 37.74 109.03 46.25
C VAL A 398 36.71 109.47 45.22
N LYS A 399 36.43 110.78 45.07
CA LYS A 399 35.54 111.28 44.00
C LYS A 399 36.08 110.98 42.59
N LYS A 400 37.36 111.22 42.32
CA LYS A 400 37.96 110.86 41.01
C LYS A 400 38.01 109.35 40.77
N ARG A 401 38.27 108.56 41.82
CA ARG A 401 38.20 107.09 41.74
C ARG A 401 36.78 106.64 41.43
N ARG A 402 35.79 107.22 42.09
CA ARG A 402 34.36 106.98 41.85
C ARG A 402 33.98 107.33 40.41
N GLU A 403 34.35 108.50 39.91
CA GLU A 403 34.10 108.87 38.50
C GLU A 403 34.79 107.93 37.51
N SER A 404 35.99 107.42 37.85
CA SER A 404 36.68 106.42 37.03
C SER A 404 35.96 105.08 37.03
N VAL A 405 35.52 104.62 38.20
CA VAL A 405 34.76 103.38 38.37
C VAL A 405 33.38 103.50 37.71
N ASP A 406 32.71 104.64 37.81
CA ASP A 406 31.43 104.89 37.13
C ASP A 406 31.59 104.81 35.61
N ARG A 407 32.70 105.33 35.05
CA ARG A 407 33.02 105.14 33.62
C ARG A 407 33.27 103.69 33.25
N GLU A 408 33.95 102.94 34.11
CA GLU A 408 34.21 101.52 33.90
C GLU A 408 32.91 100.69 33.98
N ILE A 409 32.04 100.99 34.95
CA ILE A 409 30.70 100.40 35.08
C ILE A 409 29.87 100.68 33.83
N ILE A 410 29.84 101.91 33.32
CA ILE A 410 29.13 102.25 32.09
C ILE A 410 29.69 101.47 30.89
N SER A 411 31.01 101.29 30.81
CA SER A 411 31.62 100.49 29.75
C SER A 411 31.28 98.99 29.86
N SER A 412 31.31 98.43 31.06
CA SER A 412 30.91 97.05 31.34
C SER A 412 29.43 96.81 31.07
N GLN A 413 28.56 97.77 31.38
CA GLN A 413 27.13 97.72 31.03
C GLN A 413 26.91 97.68 29.51
N LYS A 414 27.71 98.42 28.73
CA LYS A 414 27.67 98.33 27.26
C LYS A 414 28.11 96.96 26.75
N TYR A 415 29.15 96.36 27.34
CA TYR A 415 29.55 95.00 26.99
C TYR A 415 28.48 93.97 27.33
N ILE A 416 27.88 94.07 28.52
CA ILE A 416 26.75 93.20 28.93
C ILE A 416 25.59 93.34 27.94
N GLN A 417 25.22 94.57 27.56
CA GLN A 417 24.17 94.78 26.57
C GLN A 417 24.52 94.14 25.22
N SER A 418 25.78 94.27 24.76
CA SER A 418 26.21 93.63 23.51
C SER A 418 26.18 92.10 23.56
N TYR A 419 26.50 91.49 24.70
CA TYR A 419 26.38 90.05 24.89
C TYR A 419 24.93 89.59 25.00
N GLN A 420 24.06 90.38 25.62
CA GLN A 420 22.62 90.11 25.66
C GLN A 420 22.00 90.15 24.27
N ASP A 421 22.36 91.15 23.46
CA ASP A 421 21.90 91.25 22.08
C ASP A 421 22.40 90.05 21.25
N MET A 422 23.65 89.62 21.48
CA MET A 422 24.23 88.42 20.83
C MET A 422 23.52 87.13 21.24
N ILE A 423 23.32 86.90 22.54
CA ILE A 423 22.58 85.74 23.07
C ILE A 423 21.16 85.73 22.50
N TYR A 424 20.49 86.88 22.46
CA TYR A 424 19.15 86.97 21.88
C TYR A 424 19.13 86.61 20.40
N THR A 425 20.15 87.03 19.62
CA THR A 425 20.26 86.61 18.21
C THR A 425 20.51 85.12 18.05
N GLU A 426 21.37 84.52 18.89
CA GLU A 426 21.63 83.07 18.86
C GLU A 426 20.39 82.27 19.30
N ASP A 427 19.67 82.72 20.33
CA ASP A 427 18.40 82.10 20.76
C ASP A 427 17.36 82.10 19.63
N LEU A 428 17.26 83.20 18.87
CA LEU A 428 16.38 83.25 17.71
C LEU A 428 16.81 82.26 16.60
N GLU A 429 18.10 82.03 16.42
CA GLU A 429 18.61 81.02 15.48
C GLU A 429 18.32 79.60 15.97
N ILE A 430 18.53 79.32 17.27
CA ILE A 430 18.21 78.03 17.89
C ILE A 430 16.72 77.72 17.73
N ILE A 431 15.83 78.71 17.95
CA ILE A 431 14.39 78.54 17.76
C ILE A 431 14.06 78.20 16.31
N LYS A 432 14.72 78.84 15.33
CA LYS A 432 14.53 78.52 13.90
C LYS A 432 14.97 77.10 13.57
N PHE A 433 16.16 76.68 14.02
CA PHE A 433 16.65 75.31 13.81
C PHE A 433 15.77 74.27 14.50
N LYS A 434 15.24 74.57 15.69
CA LYS A 434 14.28 73.72 16.39
C LYS A 434 13.03 73.50 15.53
N ALA A 435 12.43 74.57 15.01
CA ALA A 435 11.26 74.47 14.16
C ALA A 435 11.53 73.67 12.86
N GLU A 436 12.70 73.84 12.25
CA GLU A 436 13.11 73.10 11.05
C GLU A 436 13.23 71.59 11.31
N ILE A 437 13.86 71.20 12.41
CA ILE A 437 14.04 69.78 12.78
C ILE A 437 12.69 69.13 13.16
N GLU A 438 11.79 69.83 13.86
CA GLU A 438 10.45 69.32 14.16
C GLU A 438 9.65 69.07 12.88
N GLU A 439 9.73 69.97 11.91
CA GLU A 439 9.06 69.83 10.62
C GLU A 439 9.61 68.66 9.79
N LEU A 440 10.94 68.49 9.73
CA LEU A 440 11.57 67.35 9.07
C LEU A 440 11.21 66.02 9.73
N THR A 441 11.13 65.99 11.06
CA THR A 441 10.75 64.80 11.83
C THR A 441 9.29 64.42 11.55
N ARG A 442 8.40 65.43 11.53
CA ARG A 442 6.99 65.26 11.17
C ARG A 442 6.83 64.71 9.76
N GLU A 443 7.56 65.24 8.79
CA GLU A 443 7.52 64.77 7.40
C GLU A 443 7.99 63.30 7.29
N ASN A 444 9.07 62.94 7.98
CA ASN A 444 9.58 61.57 7.99
C ASN A 444 8.56 60.60 8.59
N ASN A 445 7.99 60.92 9.75
CA ASN A 445 6.95 60.11 10.38
C ASN A 445 5.74 59.90 9.46
N LEU A 446 5.34 60.94 8.72
CA LEU A 446 4.24 60.85 7.78
C LEU A 446 4.55 59.93 6.58
N ARG A 447 5.82 59.82 6.18
CA ARG A 447 6.27 58.84 5.18
C ARG A 447 6.27 57.42 5.77
N VAL A 448 6.78 57.23 6.98
CA VAL A 448 6.80 55.92 7.67
C VAL A 448 5.38 55.39 7.90
N MET A 449 4.46 56.24 8.36
CA MET A 449 3.05 55.91 8.60
C MET A 449 2.31 55.34 7.38
N LYS A 450 2.71 55.69 6.15
CA LYS A 450 2.12 55.12 4.92
C LYS A 450 2.42 53.63 4.77
N TYR A 451 3.52 53.14 5.36
CA TYR A 451 3.98 51.77 5.24
C TYR A 451 3.63 50.90 6.46
N VAL A 452 3.21 51.51 7.58
CA VAL A 452 2.74 50.80 8.79
C VAL A 452 1.60 49.81 8.51
N PRO A 453 0.60 50.09 7.65
CA PRO A 453 -0.43 49.11 7.32
C PRO A 453 0.08 47.87 6.57
N ILE A 454 1.26 47.96 5.95
CA ILE A 454 1.87 46.88 5.17
C ILE A 454 2.78 46.02 6.06
N GLU A 455 3.50 46.65 7.00
CA GLU A 455 4.40 45.96 7.92
C GLU A 455 4.37 46.69 9.28
N GLN A 456 3.83 46.01 10.29
CA GLN A 456 3.57 46.59 11.62
C GLN A 456 4.86 46.99 12.35
N GLU A 457 6.01 46.43 11.96
CA GLU A 457 7.32 46.74 12.55
C GLU A 457 7.75 48.20 12.31
N PHE A 458 7.21 48.88 11.29
CA PHE A 458 7.46 50.31 11.05
C PHE A 458 6.85 51.24 12.11
N GLU A 459 5.86 50.77 12.87
CA GLU A 459 5.24 51.56 13.95
C GLU A 459 6.25 51.86 15.07
N LYS A 460 7.20 50.94 15.28
CA LYS A 460 8.28 51.04 16.28
C LYS A 460 9.39 52.01 15.88
N ILE A 461 9.31 52.62 14.69
CA ILE A 461 10.32 53.52 14.11
C ILE A 461 9.84 54.99 14.10
N ILE A 462 8.58 55.25 14.47
CA ILE A 462 8.02 56.60 14.53
C ILE A 462 8.72 57.41 15.63
N LEU A 463 9.17 58.62 15.28
CA LEU A 463 9.86 59.54 16.19
C LEU A 463 8.87 60.46 16.94
N PRO A 464 9.17 60.88 18.18
CA PRO A 464 8.46 61.97 18.83
C PRO A 464 8.53 63.25 17.97
N THR A 465 7.42 63.98 17.86
CA THR A 465 7.35 65.17 16.97
C THR A 465 7.98 66.42 17.59
N LYS A 466 8.24 66.41 18.90
CA LYS A 466 8.87 67.50 19.64
C LYS A 466 10.34 67.17 19.92
N ILE A 467 11.22 68.15 19.75
CA ILE A 467 12.68 67.96 19.95
C ILE A 467 13.06 67.68 21.40
N GLU A 468 12.30 68.16 22.35
CA GLU A 468 12.53 67.92 23.79
C GLU A 468 12.41 66.43 24.17
N GLU A 469 11.74 65.65 23.33
CA GLU A 469 11.50 64.20 23.52
C GLU A 469 12.44 63.35 22.63
N LEU A 470 13.27 63.98 21.80
CA LEU A 470 14.25 63.31 20.95
C LEU A 470 15.55 63.04 21.72
N ASP A 471 15.74 61.78 22.12
CA ASP A 471 17.02 61.31 22.64
C ASP A 471 17.96 60.88 21.50
N LEU A 472 19.20 61.38 21.51
CA LEU A 472 20.26 61.02 20.56
C LEU A 472 20.56 59.52 20.57
N SER A 473 20.35 58.84 21.70
CA SER A 473 20.52 57.39 21.82
C SER A 473 19.45 56.59 21.06
N VAL A 474 18.24 57.15 20.92
CA VAL A 474 17.11 56.54 20.19
C VAL A 474 17.38 56.54 18.68
N SER A 475 18.09 57.54 18.16
CA SER A 475 18.47 57.63 16.74
C SER A 475 19.41 56.51 16.29
N GLU A 476 20.38 56.13 17.14
CA GLU A 476 21.31 55.02 16.83
C GLU A 476 20.60 53.66 16.86
N LEU A 477 19.75 53.43 17.86
CA LEU A 477 18.90 52.24 17.97
C LEU A 477 17.93 52.12 16.79
N GLN A 478 17.37 53.22 16.31
CA GLN A 478 16.51 53.23 15.13
C GLN A 478 17.27 52.92 13.85
N LYS A 479 18.50 53.44 13.70
CA LYS A 479 19.35 53.12 12.55
C LYS A 479 19.69 51.62 12.50
N GLU A 480 19.96 51.01 13.65
CA GLU A 480 20.18 49.57 13.75
C GLU A 480 18.92 48.78 13.38
N LYS A 481 17.75 49.20 13.86
CA LYS A 481 16.46 48.58 13.51
C LYS A 481 16.14 48.70 12.02
N ILE A 482 16.40 49.85 11.40
CA ILE A 482 16.21 50.06 9.96
C ILE A 482 17.14 49.16 9.14
N GLU A 483 18.41 49.02 9.52
CA GLU A 483 19.34 48.11 8.82
C GLU A 483 18.94 46.63 8.99
N LYS A 484 18.46 46.22 10.16
CA LYS A 484 17.89 44.86 10.35
C LYS A 484 16.70 44.63 9.43
N LEU A 485 15.74 45.57 9.41
CA LEU A 485 14.57 45.47 8.54
C LEU A 485 14.98 45.35 7.06
N LYS A 486 15.96 46.15 6.63
CA LYS A 486 16.50 46.12 5.28
C LYS A 486 17.17 44.78 4.94
N MET A 487 17.90 44.17 5.87
CA MET A 487 18.46 42.83 5.70
C MET A 487 17.36 41.78 5.57
N ASP A 488 16.32 41.84 6.41
CA ASP A 488 15.20 40.90 6.37
C ASP A 488 14.40 41.01 5.07
N PHE A 489 14.14 42.24 4.59
CA PHE A 489 13.51 42.47 3.29
C PHE A 489 14.38 41.95 2.14
N SER A 490 15.70 42.12 2.20
CA SER A 490 16.62 41.58 1.18
C SER A 490 16.59 40.05 1.17
N ALA A 491 16.62 39.41 2.35
CA ALA A 491 16.55 37.96 2.47
C ALA A 491 15.21 37.39 1.98
N ARG A 492 14.09 38.03 2.33
CA ARG A 492 12.77 37.66 1.81
C ARG A 492 12.71 37.83 0.29
N ALA A 493 13.26 38.90 -0.27
CA ALA A 493 13.30 39.12 -1.71
C ALA A 493 14.12 38.04 -2.44
N GLU A 494 15.29 37.67 -1.91
CA GLU A 494 16.10 36.57 -2.45
C GLU A 494 15.36 35.22 -2.40
N LYS A 495 14.63 34.95 -1.32
CA LYS A 495 13.77 33.78 -1.19
C LYS A 495 12.64 33.76 -2.24
N PHE A 496 11.97 34.88 -2.45
CA PHE A 496 10.94 34.97 -3.50
C PHE A 496 11.51 34.81 -4.91
N VAL A 497 12.72 35.31 -5.16
CA VAL A 497 13.41 35.12 -6.45
C VAL A 497 13.77 33.66 -6.68
N SER A 498 14.25 32.96 -5.65
CA SER A 498 14.55 31.53 -5.74
C SER A 498 13.28 30.69 -5.92
N GLU A 499 12.23 30.93 -5.14
CA GLU A 499 10.92 30.28 -5.27
C GLU A 499 10.30 30.50 -6.66
N LYS A 500 10.36 31.73 -7.19
CA LYS A 500 9.91 32.03 -8.56
C LYS A 500 10.71 31.28 -9.62
N SER A 501 12.01 31.06 -9.41
CA SER A 501 12.84 30.29 -10.34
C SER A 501 12.49 28.81 -10.34
N VAL A 502 12.19 28.24 -9.17
CA VAL A 502 11.73 26.85 -9.01
C VAL A 502 10.36 26.67 -9.67
N ALA A 503 9.39 27.54 -9.36
CA ALA A 503 8.06 27.50 -9.95
C ALA A 503 8.09 27.64 -11.48
N LYS A 504 9.03 28.44 -12.03
CA LYS A 504 9.24 28.54 -13.48
C LYS A 504 9.78 27.24 -14.06
N HIS A 505 10.70 26.56 -13.38
CA HIS A 505 11.23 25.27 -13.81
C HIS A 505 10.15 24.18 -13.82
N GLU A 506 9.35 24.09 -12.76
CA GLU A 506 8.21 23.16 -12.67
C GLU A 506 7.16 23.43 -13.76
N ARG A 507 6.87 24.70 -14.05
CA ARG A 507 5.99 25.09 -15.17
C ARG A 507 6.55 24.65 -16.54
N GLU A 508 7.86 24.73 -16.73
CA GLU A 508 8.50 24.27 -17.97
C GLU A 508 8.44 22.75 -18.11
N GLN A 509 8.63 22.01 -17.01
CA GLN A 509 8.52 20.54 -16.98
C GLN A 509 7.08 20.08 -17.26
N THR A 510 6.09 20.67 -16.59
CA THR A 510 4.67 20.38 -16.82
C THR A 510 4.22 20.72 -18.25
N LYS A 511 4.78 21.77 -18.86
CA LYS A 511 4.52 22.09 -20.26
C LYS A 511 5.07 21.01 -21.21
N LYS A 512 6.25 20.46 -20.93
CA LYS A 512 6.84 19.36 -21.73
C LYS A 512 6.00 18.08 -21.63
N THR A 513 5.60 17.69 -20.42
CA THR A 513 4.75 16.50 -20.24
C THR A 513 3.39 16.66 -20.90
N LEU A 514 2.82 17.88 -20.89
CA LEU A 514 1.56 18.19 -21.57
C LEU A 514 1.71 18.05 -23.09
N THR A 515 2.79 18.54 -23.69
CA THR A 515 3.04 18.36 -25.14
C THR A 515 3.25 16.89 -25.53
N GLU A 516 3.88 16.08 -24.68
CA GLU A 516 4.05 14.64 -24.91
C GLU A 516 2.70 13.89 -24.84
N LEU A 517 1.85 14.26 -23.88
CA LEU A 517 0.49 13.70 -23.73
C LEU A 517 -0.42 14.12 -24.90
N GLU A 518 -0.34 15.36 -25.37
CA GLU A 518 -1.08 15.84 -26.54
C GLU A 518 -0.68 15.08 -27.82
N ALA A 519 0.62 14.84 -28.03
CA ALA A 519 1.11 14.05 -29.16
C ALA A 519 0.64 12.58 -29.08
N SER A 520 0.67 11.99 -27.87
CA SER A 520 0.15 10.64 -27.63
C SER A 520 -1.35 10.55 -27.92
N CYS A 521 -2.14 11.51 -27.43
CA CYS A 521 -3.58 11.59 -27.72
C CYS A 521 -3.86 11.76 -29.22
N GLY A 522 -3.05 12.55 -29.93
CA GLY A 522 -3.13 12.67 -31.39
C GLY A 522 -2.95 11.33 -32.10
N SER A 523 -1.91 10.58 -31.74
CA SER A 523 -1.66 9.25 -32.31
C SER A 523 -2.78 8.23 -32.02
N GLN A 524 -3.39 8.30 -30.83
CA GLN A 524 -4.52 7.45 -30.49
C GLN A 524 -5.78 7.83 -31.27
N ARG A 525 -6.03 9.13 -31.50
CA ARG A 525 -7.14 9.59 -32.33
C ARG A 525 -7.00 9.13 -33.78
N GLU A 526 -5.80 9.22 -34.35
CA GLU A 526 -5.53 8.71 -35.71
C GLU A 526 -5.79 7.20 -35.81
N LYS A 527 -5.40 6.44 -34.78
CA LYS A 527 -5.66 4.99 -34.72
C LYS A 527 -7.15 4.65 -34.57
N ILE A 528 -7.91 5.45 -33.82
CA ILE A 528 -9.36 5.30 -33.73
C ILE A 528 -10.02 5.59 -35.08
N GLU A 529 -9.56 6.63 -35.79
CA GLU A 529 -10.11 6.99 -37.09
C GLU A 529 -9.83 5.91 -38.14
N SER A 530 -8.61 5.34 -38.16
CA SER A 530 -8.31 4.22 -39.06
C SER A 530 -9.20 3.00 -38.79
N LEU A 531 -9.39 2.64 -37.51
CA LEU A 531 -10.27 1.54 -37.13
C LEU A 531 -11.74 1.80 -37.48
N ARG A 532 -12.21 3.04 -37.40
CA ARG A 532 -13.56 3.43 -37.86
C ARG A 532 -13.70 3.23 -39.36
N THR A 533 -12.72 3.66 -40.16
CA THR A 533 -12.77 3.47 -41.61
C THR A 533 -12.73 1.99 -42.01
N GLU A 534 -11.97 1.15 -41.30
CA GLU A 534 -11.98 -0.29 -41.50
C GLU A 534 -13.32 -0.91 -41.13
N PHE A 535 -13.92 -0.48 -40.00
CA PHE A 535 -15.24 -0.93 -39.57
C PHE A 535 -16.33 -0.58 -40.59
N ASP A 536 -16.35 0.65 -41.09
CA ASP A 536 -17.33 1.09 -42.08
C ASP A 536 -17.18 0.29 -43.40
N SER A 537 -15.95 0.00 -43.81
CA SER A 537 -15.68 -0.86 -44.99
C SER A 537 -16.19 -2.29 -44.80
N ILE A 538 -16.02 -2.88 -43.61
CA ILE A 538 -16.52 -4.22 -43.29
C ILE A 538 -18.05 -4.22 -43.25
N GLN A 539 -18.65 -3.19 -42.64
CA GLN A 539 -20.10 -3.06 -42.55
C GLN A 539 -20.74 -2.93 -43.94
N ASP A 540 -20.13 -2.18 -44.85
CA ASP A 540 -20.60 -2.07 -46.24
C ASP A 540 -20.42 -3.38 -47.02
N HIS A 541 -19.36 -4.14 -46.76
CA HIS A 541 -19.19 -5.49 -47.34
C HIS A 541 -20.29 -6.45 -46.88
N LEU A 542 -20.58 -6.47 -45.57
CA LEU A 542 -21.62 -7.32 -44.99
C LEU A 542 -23.02 -6.97 -45.53
N LYS A 543 -23.33 -5.68 -45.68
CA LYS A 543 -24.60 -5.26 -46.31
C LYS A 543 -24.72 -5.74 -47.75
N LYS A 544 -23.63 -5.70 -48.53
CA LYS A 544 -23.63 -6.20 -49.92
C LYS A 544 -23.83 -7.71 -49.97
N GLU A 545 -23.17 -8.47 -49.10
CA GLU A 545 -23.38 -9.92 -48.99
C GLU A 545 -24.80 -10.27 -48.55
N GLN A 546 -25.36 -9.53 -47.58
CA GLN A 546 -26.73 -9.74 -47.14
C GLN A 546 -27.72 -9.57 -48.29
N VAL A 547 -27.61 -8.49 -49.07
CA VAL A 547 -28.47 -8.24 -50.24
C VAL A 547 -28.28 -9.34 -51.30
N PHE A 548 -27.05 -9.82 -51.49
CA PHE A 548 -26.76 -10.92 -52.41
C PHE A 548 -27.46 -12.23 -51.97
N PHE A 549 -27.34 -12.61 -50.70
CA PHE A 549 -27.98 -13.81 -50.18
C PHE A 549 -29.50 -13.70 -50.16
N GLU A 550 -30.07 -12.54 -49.86
CA GLU A 550 -31.52 -12.31 -49.93
C GLU A 550 -32.05 -12.51 -51.37
N ALA A 551 -31.35 -11.99 -52.38
CA ALA A 551 -31.70 -12.21 -53.78
C ALA A 551 -31.58 -13.69 -54.21
N GLU A 552 -30.56 -14.41 -53.69
CA GLU A 552 -30.38 -15.83 -53.97
C GLU A 552 -31.46 -16.68 -53.30
N LEU A 553 -31.85 -16.35 -52.07
CA LEU A 553 -32.97 -16.98 -51.37
C LEU A 553 -34.31 -16.75 -52.09
N GLU A 554 -34.56 -15.53 -52.58
CA GLU A 554 -35.78 -15.22 -53.35
C GLU A 554 -35.85 -16.05 -54.65
N LYS A 555 -34.70 -16.22 -55.32
CA LYS A 555 -34.60 -17.08 -56.51
C LYS A 555 -34.83 -18.55 -56.20
N ILE A 556 -34.30 -19.06 -55.09
CA ILE A 556 -34.53 -20.44 -54.63
C ILE A 556 -36.01 -20.63 -54.28
N ASN A 557 -36.63 -19.70 -53.56
CA ASN A 557 -38.05 -19.75 -53.21
C ASN A 557 -38.96 -19.72 -54.44
N SER A 558 -38.64 -18.89 -55.45
CA SER A 558 -39.35 -18.89 -56.73
C SER A 558 -39.23 -20.24 -57.46
N ASN A 559 -38.06 -20.90 -57.39
CA ASN A 559 -37.86 -22.22 -57.98
C ASN A 559 -38.63 -23.31 -57.22
N ILE A 560 -38.66 -23.27 -55.89
CA ILE A 560 -39.45 -24.19 -55.06
C ILE A 560 -40.93 -24.06 -55.42
N ALA A 561 -41.47 -22.83 -55.45
CA ALA A 561 -42.87 -22.59 -55.82
C ALA A 561 -43.21 -23.10 -57.24
N ALA A 562 -42.30 -22.94 -58.20
CA ALA A 562 -42.47 -23.47 -59.55
C ALA A 562 -42.47 -25.01 -59.59
N LEU A 563 -41.62 -25.66 -58.78
CA LEU A 563 -41.56 -27.11 -58.66
C LEU A 563 -42.78 -27.68 -57.94
N GLU A 564 -43.26 -27.04 -56.87
CA GLU A 564 -44.47 -27.42 -56.15
C GLU A 564 -45.71 -27.35 -57.05
N LYS A 565 -45.83 -26.28 -57.86
CA LYS A 565 -46.89 -26.15 -58.85
C LYS A 565 -46.84 -27.28 -59.89
N ARG A 566 -45.65 -27.58 -60.43
CA ARG A 566 -45.45 -28.69 -61.38
C ARG A 566 -45.79 -30.05 -60.75
N ASN A 567 -45.51 -30.23 -59.46
CA ASN A 567 -45.84 -31.46 -58.75
C ASN A 567 -47.36 -31.59 -58.53
N CYS A 568 -48.07 -30.50 -58.22
CA CYS A 568 -49.53 -30.49 -58.19
C CYS A 568 -50.13 -30.82 -59.56
N ASP A 569 -49.61 -30.23 -60.64
CA ASP A 569 -50.10 -30.51 -62.00
C ASP A 569 -49.91 -31.99 -62.38
N LEU A 570 -48.75 -32.58 -62.01
CA LEU A 570 -48.47 -34.00 -62.21
C LEU A 570 -49.36 -34.91 -61.35
N GLN A 571 -49.66 -34.52 -60.12
CA GLN A 571 -50.55 -35.26 -59.23
C GLN A 571 -51.98 -35.29 -59.79
N ILE A 572 -52.48 -34.15 -60.29
CA ILE A 572 -53.79 -34.06 -60.95
C ILE A 572 -53.82 -34.95 -62.20
N GLU A 573 -52.74 -34.94 -63.00
CA GLU A 573 -52.63 -35.80 -64.19
C GLU A 573 -52.60 -37.30 -63.82
N TYR A 574 -51.89 -37.66 -62.76
CA TYR A 574 -51.82 -39.01 -62.23
C TYR A 574 -53.19 -39.50 -61.76
N ASP A 575 -53.89 -38.69 -60.95
CA ASP A 575 -55.20 -39.03 -60.41
C ASP A 575 -56.25 -39.18 -61.53
N SER A 576 -56.22 -38.30 -62.53
CA SER A 576 -57.12 -38.38 -63.69
C SER A 576 -56.86 -39.62 -64.56
N LYS A 577 -55.59 -40.00 -64.75
CA LYS A 577 -55.23 -41.27 -65.43
C LYS A 577 -55.64 -42.49 -64.62
N MET A 578 -55.48 -42.46 -63.29
CA MET A 578 -55.89 -43.54 -62.41
C MET A 578 -57.41 -43.76 -62.44
N GLU A 579 -58.18 -42.67 -62.45
CA GLU A 579 -59.64 -42.72 -62.54
C GLU A 579 -60.11 -43.33 -63.88
N LEU A 580 -59.43 -43.01 -64.99
CA LEU A 580 -59.64 -43.65 -66.29
C LEU A 580 -59.35 -45.16 -66.27
N VAL A 581 -58.30 -45.59 -65.57
CA VAL A 581 -57.97 -47.01 -65.40
C VAL A 581 -59.04 -47.74 -64.58
N ILE A 582 -59.51 -47.14 -63.49
CA ILE A 582 -60.59 -47.69 -62.66
C ILE A 582 -61.89 -47.83 -63.48
N LYS A 583 -62.21 -46.83 -64.31
CA LYS A 583 -63.40 -46.87 -65.17
C LYS A 583 -63.30 -47.99 -66.21
N ARG A 584 -62.17 -48.11 -66.91
CA ARG A 584 -61.93 -49.22 -67.86
C ARG A 584 -62.00 -50.59 -67.20
N ARG A 585 -61.52 -50.72 -65.95
CA ARG A 585 -61.59 -51.98 -65.20
C ARG A 585 -63.05 -52.39 -64.95
N LYS A 586 -63.89 -51.45 -64.53
CA LYS A 586 -65.33 -51.69 -64.32
C LYS A 586 -66.06 -52.04 -65.61
N GLU A 587 -65.78 -51.33 -66.71
CA GLU A 587 -66.34 -51.65 -68.03
C GLU A 587 -65.92 -53.05 -68.51
N ASN A 588 -64.69 -53.49 -68.19
CA ASN A 588 -64.20 -54.82 -68.53
C ASN A 588 -64.85 -55.91 -67.66
N GLU A 589 -65.02 -55.67 -66.36
CA GLU A 589 -65.77 -56.57 -65.44
C GLU A 589 -67.24 -56.70 -65.86
N GLU A 590 -67.84 -55.63 -66.38
CA GLU A 590 -69.21 -55.64 -66.88
C GLU A 590 -69.32 -56.41 -68.21
N CYS A 591 -68.36 -56.26 -69.11
CA CYS A 591 -68.23 -57.12 -70.31
C CYS A 591 -68.04 -58.59 -69.95
N GLU A 592 -67.23 -58.89 -68.92
CA GLU A 592 -66.96 -60.25 -68.46
C GLU A 592 -68.23 -60.90 -67.87
N LYS A 593 -69.02 -60.16 -67.09
CA LYS A 593 -70.35 -60.60 -66.64
C LYS A 593 -71.32 -60.87 -67.79
N ILE A 594 -71.39 -59.99 -68.79
CA ILE A 594 -72.23 -60.20 -69.97
C ILE A 594 -71.79 -61.45 -70.72
N TYR A 595 -70.49 -61.69 -70.84
CA TYR A 595 -69.94 -62.90 -71.45
C TYR A 595 -70.30 -64.16 -70.64
N GLU A 596 -70.13 -64.14 -69.32
CA GLU A 596 -70.50 -65.25 -68.44
C GLU A 596 -72.00 -65.58 -68.50
N ASP A 597 -72.87 -64.57 -68.50
CA ASP A 597 -74.32 -64.75 -68.62
C ASP A 597 -74.71 -65.31 -70.00
N SER A 598 -74.02 -64.88 -71.06
CA SER A 598 -74.20 -65.41 -72.41
C SER A 598 -73.80 -66.89 -72.49
N VAL A 599 -72.67 -67.25 -71.87
CA VAL A 599 -72.20 -68.65 -71.78
C VAL A 599 -73.15 -69.50 -70.94
N LYS A 600 -73.72 -68.97 -69.86
CA LYS A 600 -74.76 -69.65 -69.07
C LYS A 600 -76.01 -69.92 -69.88
N LYS A 601 -76.54 -68.92 -70.59
CA LYS A 601 -77.69 -69.09 -71.49
C LYS A 601 -77.42 -70.12 -72.58
N LEU A 602 -76.24 -70.10 -73.18
CA LEU A 602 -75.85 -71.11 -74.17
C LEU A 602 -75.78 -72.51 -73.57
N LYS A 603 -75.26 -72.67 -72.34
CA LYS A 603 -75.26 -73.95 -71.64
C LYS A 603 -76.68 -74.43 -71.33
N GLU A 604 -77.58 -73.54 -70.91
CA GLU A 604 -78.99 -73.88 -70.68
C GLU A 604 -79.71 -74.31 -71.97
N ILE A 605 -79.47 -73.62 -73.08
CA ILE A 605 -80.00 -74.00 -74.40
C ILE A 605 -79.46 -75.36 -74.85
N VAL A 606 -78.16 -75.62 -74.68
CA VAL A 606 -77.55 -76.92 -75.02
C VAL A 606 -78.09 -78.02 -74.13
N ILE A 607 -78.27 -77.79 -72.82
CA ILE A 607 -78.85 -78.76 -71.90
C ILE A 607 -80.31 -79.04 -72.26
N SER A 608 -81.10 -78.01 -72.59
CA SER A 608 -82.49 -78.16 -73.04
C SER A 608 -82.57 -78.94 -74.35
N GLY A 609 -81.71 -78.63 -75.33
CA GLY A 609 -81.65 -79.36 -76.59
C GLY A 609 -81.18 -80.82 -76.43
N MET A 610 -80.28 -81.09 -75.48
CA MET A 610 -79.89 -82.45 -75.12
C MET A 610 -81.00 -83.23 -74.39
N GLN A 611 -81.88 -82.55 -73.64
CA GLN A 611 -83.06 -83.15 -73.02
C GLN A 611 -84.14 -83.46 -74.05
N GLU A 612 -84.37 -82.58 -75.03
CA GLU A 612 -85.26 -82.84 -76.17
C GLU A 612 -84.74 -84.00 -77.05
N LEU A 613 -83.43 -84.10 -77.29
CA LEU A 613 -82.85 -85.25 -77.97
C LEU A 613 -82.98 -86.56 -77.19
N LYS A 614 -82.99 -86.52 -75.85
CA LYS A 614 -83.27 -87.68 -74.99
C LYS A 614 -84.74 -88.09 -75.02
N GLU A 615 -85.67 -87.14 -75.09
CA GLU A 615 -87.11 -87.38 -75.27
C GLU A 615 -87.41 -87.98 -76.66
N ILE A 616 -86.79 -87.46 -77.71
CA ILE A 616 -86.90 -88.01 -79.07
C ILE A 616 -86.36 -89.45 -79.10
N LYS A 617 -85.20 -89.72 -78.50
CA LYS A 617 -84.62 -91.08 -78.43
C LYS A 617 -85.47 -92.06 -77.59
N LYS A 618 -86.27 -91.58 -76.63
CA LYS A 618 -87.24 -92.39 -75.86
C LYS A 618 -88.52 -92.67 -76.65
N SER A 619 -88.89 -91.78 -77.58
CA SER A 619 -90.04 -91.95 -78.47
C SER A 619 -89.76 -92.89 -79.66
N THR A 620 -88.51 -93.00 -80.11
CA THR A 620 -88.11 -93.91 -81.21
C THR A 620 -88.01 -95.39 -80.77
N VAL A 621 -87.67 -95.68 -79.50
CA VAL A 621 -87.57 -97.08 -79.01
C VAL A 621 -88.93 -97.70 -78.65
N LYS A 622 -90.02 -96.92 -78.64
CA LYS A 622 -91.40 -97.43 -78.46
C LYS A 622 -92.22 -97.54 -79.75
N GLY A 623 -91.62 -97.27 -80.91
CA GLY A 623 -92.28 -97.31 -82.23
C GLY A 623 -91.94 -98.51 -83.12
N GLU A 624 -90.87 -99.26 -82.84
CA GLU A 624 -90.36 -100.34 -83.71
C GLU A 624 -90.48 -101.75 -83.10
N ILE A 625 -91.60 -102.04 -82.42
CA ILE A 625 -92.12 -103.42 -82.28
C ILE A 625 -93.63 -103.38 -82.52
N ARG A 626 -94.04 -102.96 -83.72
CA ARG A 626 -95.40 -103.25 -84.21
C ARG A 626 -95.61 -103.21 -85.73
N ASN A 627 -94.57 -103.30 -86.57
CA ASN A 627 -94.75 -103.50 -88.01
C ASN A 627 -93.50 -104.12 -88.68
N GLN A 628 -93.26 -105.40 -88.40
CA GLN A 628 -92.80 -106.49 -89.28
C GLN A 628 -92.65 -107.71 -88.34
N LEU A 629 -93.32 -108.83 -88.63
CA LEU A 629 -92.76 -109.91 -89.45
C LEU A 629 -91.44 -110.43 -88.83
#